data_AF-A0AB74GNU8-F1
#
_entry.id   AF-A0AB74GNU8-F1
#
_cell.length_a   1.000
_cell.length_b   1.000
_cell.length_c   1.000
_cell.angle_alpha   90.00
_cell.angle_beta   90.00
_cell.angle_gamma   90.00
#
_symmetry.space_group_name_H-M   'P 1'
#
loop_
_entity.id
_entity.type
_entity.pdbx_description
1 polymer ?
#
loop_
_entity_poly.entity_id
_entity_poly.type
_entity_poly.pdbx_seq_one_letter_code
_entity_poly.pdbx_strand_id
1 'polypeptide(L)'
;MNRYFSLIPVVIIFTTACDQKAPTVESAPRMVKVAQVTAVGNTQQRTFPARIESGDSTELSFKRGGQVESLDIRQGASVAQGQTLARLNAREGPATGQ
;
A
#
# COMPACT_ATOMS: atom_id res chain seq x y z
N MET A 1 -75.00 21.95 -67.42
CA MET A 1 -74.22 21.03 -66.57
C MET A 1 -72.77 21.52 -66.34
N ASN A 2 -72.46 22.81 -66.57
CA ASN A 2 -71.10 23.37 -66.47
C ASN A 2 -70.79 24.07 -65.14
N ARG A 3 -71.71 24.07 -64.16
CA ARG A 3 -71.55 24.78 -62.87
C ARG A 3 -70.63 24.05 -61.88
N TYR A 4 -70.45 22.73 -62.05
CA TYR A 4 -69.57 21.93 -61.20
C TYR A 4 -68.10 21.96 -61.62
N PHE A 5 -67.80 22.42 -62.85
CA PHE A 5 -66.43 22.49 -63.36
C PHE A 5 -65.57 23.51 -62.58
N SER A 6 -66.20 24.51 -61.95
CA SER A 6 -65.54 25.51 -61.11
C SER A 6 -65.10 24.98 -59.74
N LEU A 7 -65.69 23.88 -59.25
CA LEU A 7 -65.38 23.31 -57.92
C LEU A 7 -64.18 22.34 -57.94
N ILE A 8 -63.78 21.87 -59.13
CA ILE A 8 -62.66 20.95 -59.32
C ILE A 8 -61.30 21.51 -58.83
N PRO A 9 -60.88 22.75 -59.17
CA PRO A 9 -59.58 23.26 -58.71
C PRO A 9 -59.49 23.42 -57.19
N VAL A 10 -60.60 23.71 -56.51
CA VAL A 10 -60.66 23.85 -55.05
C VAL A 10 -60.39 22.51 -54.36
N VAL A 11 -60.98 21.42 -54.87
CA VAL A 11 -60.78 20.08 -54.32
C VAL A 11 -59.34 19.59 -54.51
N ILE A 12 -58.70 19.95 -55.63
CA ILE A 12 -57.29 19.61 -55.87
C ILE A 12 -56.38 20.32 -54.85
N ILE A 13 -56.60 21.61 -54.57
CA ILE A 13 -55.80 22.37 -53.59
C ILE A 13 -55.94 21.78 -52.17
N PHE A 14 -57.16 21.38 -51.78
CA PHE A 14 -57.39 20.78 -50.46
C PHE A 14 -56.75 19.40 -50.29
N THR A 15 -56.57 18.64 -51.37
CA THR A 15 -55.97 17.29 -51.29
C THR A 15 -54.44 17.30 -51.32
N THR A 16 -53.80 18.35 -51.85
CA THR A 16 -52.33 18.48 -51.85
C THR A 16 -51.76 19.12 -50.58
N ALA A 17 -52.61 19.63 -49.67
CA ALA A 17 -52.19 20.26 -48.42
C ALA A 17 -51.94 19.25 -47.27
N CYS A 18 -52.01 17.94 -47.55
CA CYS A 18 -51.73 16.90 -46.57
C CYS A 18 -50.20 16.75 -46.39
N ASP A 19 -49.63 17.62 -45.55
CA ASP A 19 -48.23 17.57 -45.13
C ASP A 19 -48.00 16.35 -44.24
N GLN A 20 -47.54 15.24 -44.83
CA GLN A 20 -47.11 14.08 -44.06
C GLN A 20 -45.75 14.40 -43.45
N LYS A 21 -45.75 14.72 -42.15
CA LYS A 21 -44.54 14.95 -41.36
C LYS A 21 -43.59 13.76 -41.51
N ALA A 22 -42.43 14.01 -42.12
CA ALA A 22 -41.41 12.98 -42.33
C ALA A 22 -41.05 12.31 -41.00
N PRO A 23 -40.90 10.97 -40.96
CA PRO A 23 -40.53 10.28 -39.74
C PRO A 23 -39.16 10.76 -39.27
N THR A 24 -39.10 11.28 -38.05
CA THR A 24 -37.85 11.61 -37.37
C THR A 24 -36.99 10.36 -37.31
N VAL A 25 -35.85 10.39 -38.01
CA VAL A 25 -34.83 9.35 -37.92
C VAL A 25 -34.21 9.45 -36.54
N GLU A 26 -34.58 8.53 -35.65
CA GLU A 26 -34.00 8.45 -34.32
C GLU A 26 -32.51 8.11 -34.44
N SER A 27 -31.66 9.00 -33.97
CA SER A 27 -30.20 8.88 -34.12
C SER A 27 -29.70 7.64 -33.39
N ALA A 28 -28.94 6.79 -34.08
CA ALA A 28 -28.41 5.56 -33.51
C ALA A 28 -27.60 5.87 -32.23
N PRO A 29 -27.77 5.08 -31.15
CA PRO A 29 -27.07 5.32 -29.89
C PRO A 29 -25.57 5.24 -30.09
N ARG A 30 -24.83 6.18 -29.49
CA ARG A 30 -23.37 6.24 -29.61
C ARG A 30 -22.74 5.08 -28.85
N MET A 31 -21.90 4.31 -29.54
CA MET A 31 -21.13 3.26 -28.89
C MET A 31 -20.11 3.84 -27.91
N VAL A 32 -20.06 3.26 -26.72
CA VAL A 32 -19.07 3.59 -25.69
C VAL A 32 -18.35 2.32 -25.26
N LYS A 33 -17.06 2.45 -24.92
CA LYS A 33 -16.27 1.35 -24.39
C LYS A 33 -16.42 1.34 -22.87
N VAL A 34 -16.92 0.23 -22.33
CA VAL A 34 -17.04 0.01 -20.89
C VAL A 34 -16.10 -1.11 -20.45
N ALA A 35 -15.58 -1.01 -19.23
CA ALA A 35 -14.81 -2.05 -18.58
C ALA A 35 -15.42 -2.33 -17.20
N GLN A 36 -15.53 -3.61 -16.83
CA GLN A 36 -15.99 -4.02 -15.51
C GLN A 36 -14.79 -4.10 -14.57
N VAL A 37 -14.91 -3.49 -13.39
CA VAL A 37 -13.87 -3.52 -12.38
C VAL A 37 -14.00 -4.82 -11.58
N THR A 38 -13.07 -5.74 -11.79
CA THR A 38 -12.93 -6.96 -10.98
C THR A 38 -11.93 -6.74 -9.86
N ALA A 39 -12.24 -7.26 -8.67
CA ALA A 39 -11.30 -7.25 -7.55
C ALA A 39 -10.02 -8.01 -7.93
N VAL A 40 -8.89 -7.32 -7.95
CA VAL A 40 -7.59 -7.95 -8.17
C VAL A 40 -7.18 -8.57 -6.84
N GLY A 41 -7.09 -9.90 -6.78
CA GLY A 41 -6.59 -10.65 -5.64
C GLY A 41 -5.07 -10.50 -5.48
N ASN A 42 -4.57 -9.26 -5.44
CA ASN A 42 -3.16 -9.02 -5.19
C ASN A 42 -2.91 -9.12 -3.69
N THR A 43 -2.53 -10.31 -3.23
CA THR A 43 -1.97 -10.47 -1.88
C THR A 43 -0.66 -9.70 -1.83
N GLN A 44 -0.70 -8.48 -1.29
CA GLN A 44 0.49 -7.67 -1.14
C GLN A 44 1.37 -8.24 -0.04
N GLN A 45 2.35 -9.07 -0.43
CA GLN A 45 3.37 -9.57 0.46
C GLN A 45 4.30 -8.42 0.86
N ARG A 46 4.36 -8.11 2.15
CA ARG A 46 5.24 -7.09 2.71
C ARG A 46 6.44 -7.76 3.35
N THR A 47 7.64 -7.35 2.93
CA THR A 47 8.89 -7.78 3.56
C THR A 47 9.38 -6.68 4.47
N PHE A 48 9.64 -7.03 5.73
CA PHE A 48 10.18 -6.11 6.72
C PHE A 48 11.59 -6.54 7.11
N PRO A 49 12.55 -5.62 7.17
CA PRO A 49 13.85 -5.93 7.72
C PRO A 49 13.70 -6.20 9.23
N ALA A 50 14.35 -7.25 9.70
CA ALA A 50 14.44 -7.59 11.11
C ALA A 50 15.88 -7.95 11.45
N ARG A 51 16.27 -7.71 12.70
CA ARG A 51 17.54 -8.17 13.27
C ARG A 51 17.24 -9.17 14.37
N ILE A 52 17.99 -10.27 14.38
CA ILE A 52 17.94 -11.26 15.45
C ILE A 52 18.89 -10.80 16.56
N GLU A 53 18.37 -10.73 17.78
CA GLU A 53 19.14 -10.39 18.99
C GLU A 53 18.99 -11.51 20.01
N SER A 54 19.98 -11.65 20.88
CA SER A 54 19.95 -12.64 21.96
C SER A 54 18.85 -12.28 22.96
N GLY A 55 17.99 -13.24 23.31
CA GLY A 55 16.94 -13.03 24.33
C GLY A 55 17.53 -12.67 25.69
N ASP A 56 18.65 -13.31 26.06
CA ASP A 56 19.40 -13.04 27.27
C ASP A 56 20.82 -12.59 26.91
N SER A 57 21.14 -11.33 27.24
CA SER A 57 22.48 -10.77 27.10
C SER A 57 22.80 -9.96 28.36
N THR A 58 24.03 -10.08 28.84
CA THR A 58 24.49 -9.34 30.03
C THR A 58 25.85 -8.73 29.73
N GLU A 59 25.92 -7.41 29.80
CA GLU A 59 27.18 -6.68 29.74
C GLU A 59 27.85 -6.73 31.13
N LEU A 60 29.12 -7.14 31.16
CA LEU A 60 29.88 -7.31 32.40
C LEU A 60 30.94 -6.21 32.51
N SER A 61 31.04 -5.61 33.69
CA SER A 61 32.05 -4.60 34.01
C SER A 61 32.57 -4.79 35.43
N PHE A 62 33.76 -4.27 35.69
CA PHE A 62 34.30 -4.26 37.05
C PHE A 62 33.61 -3.17 37.88
N LYS A 63 33.24 -3.51 39.12
CA LYS A 63 32.57 -2.59 40.05
C LYS A 63 33.40 -1.38 40.48
N ARG A 64 34.72 -1.43 40.29
CA ARG A 64 35.68 -0.37 40.65
C ARG A 64 36.73 -0.26 39.55
N GLY A 65 37.38 0.90 39.48
CA GLY A 65 38.59 1.06 38.68
C GLY A 65 39.78 0.30 39.30
N GLY A 66 40.69 -0.18 38.46
CA GLY A 66 41.89 -0.92 38.86
C GLY A 66 42.59 -1.51 37.65
N GLN A 67 43.76 -2.12 37.86
CA GLN A 67 44.49 -2.80 36.79
C GLN A 67 43.97 -4.23 36.62
N VAL A 68 43.72 -4.66 35.39
CA VAL A 68 43.35 -6.06 35.10
C VAL A 68 44.54 -6.96 35.38
N GLU A 69 44.40 -7.89 36.32
CA GLU A 69 45.44 -8.84 36.71
C GLU A 69 45.41 -10.08 35.81
N SER A 70 44.22 -10.56 35.48
CA SER A 70 44.04 -11.71 34.58
C SER A 70 42.68 -11.67 33.89
N LEU A 71 42.64 -12.24 32.68
CA LEU A 71 41.43 -12.50 31.90
C LEU A 71 41.44 -13.99 31.54
N ASP A 72 40.67 -14.77 32.28
CA ASP A 72 40.70 -16.25 32.25
C ASP A 72 39.72 -16.83 31.21
N ILE A 73 39.30 -16.01 30.24
CA ILE A 73 38.37 -16.40 29.17
C ILE A 73 38.83 -15.92 27.79
N ARG A 74 38.33 -16.60 26.76
CA ARG A 74 38.52 -16.22 25.36
C ARG A 74 37.17 -15.94 24.72
N GLN A 75 37.17 -15.17 23.64
CA GLN A 75 35.96 -14.91 22.87
C GLN A 75 35.35 -16.22 22.36
N GLY A 76 34.03 -16.38 22.53
CA GLY A 76 33.30 -17.59 22.15
C GLY A 76 33.43 -18.76 23.13
N ALA A 77 34.15 -18.61 24.24
CA ALA A 77 34.21 -19.64 25.27
C ALA A 77 32.85 -19.80 25.97
N SER A 78 32.43 -21.04 26.19
CA SER A 78 31.29 -21.34 27.06
C SER A 78 31.68 -21.15 28.52
N VAL A 79 30.81 -20.52 29.29
CA VAL A 79 31.04 -20.20 30.70
C VAL A 79 29.89 -20.71 31.56
N ALA A 80 30.20 -21.13 32.79
CA ALA A 80 29.21 -21.59 33.76
C ALA A 80 28.89 -20.48 34.77
N GLN A 81 27.71 -20.54 35.39
CA GLN A 81 27.35 -19.62 36.47
C GLN A 81 28.36 -19.73 37.62
N GLY A 82 28.85 -18.57 38.08
CA GLY A 82 29.83 -18.48 39.16
C GLY A 82 31.28 -18.68 38.72
N GLN A 83 31.54 -18.94 37.44
CA GLN A 83 32.90 -18.99 36.92
C GLN A 83 33.57 -17.61 36.96
N THR A 84 34.78 -17.54 37.50
CA THR A 84 35.61 -16.34 37.44
C THR A 84 36.05 -16.10 36.00
N LEU A 85 35.67 -14.95 35.44
CA LEU A 85 36.02 -14.59 34.06
C LEU A 85 37.29 -13.72 33.99
N ALA A 86 37.48 -12.85 34.99
CA ALA A 86 38.62 -11.95 35.06
C ALA A 86 38.87 -11.50 36.52
N ARG A 87 40.11 -11.13 36.83
CA ARG A 87 40.49 -10.57 38.14
C ARG A 87 41.06 -9.17 37.98
N LEU A 88 40.72 -8.31 38.93
CA LEU A 88 41.15 -6.92 38.99
C LEU A 88 42.01 -6.71 40.25
N ASN A 89 43.18 -6.11 40.08
CA ASN A 89 43.97 -5.61 41.19
C ASN A 89 43.43 -4.26 41.66
N ALA A 90 42.80 -4.27 42.84
CA ALA A 90 42.15 -3.09 43.42
C ALA A 90 43.11 -2.18 44.21
N ARG A 91 44.40 -2.52 44.34
CA ARG A 91 45.37 -1.69 45.08
C ARG A 91 45.84 -0.47 44.27
N GLU A 92 45.71 -0.54 42.94
CA GLU A 92 46.19 0.47 41.98
C GLU A 92 45.05 1.31 41.37
N GLY A 93 43.84 1.26 41.94
CA GLY A 93 42.66 1.95 41.40
C GLY A 93 42.63 3.46 41.74
N PRO A 94 42.01 4.31 40.90
CA PRO A 94 41.84 5.72 41.23
C PRO A 94 41.01 5.83 42.52
N ALA A 95 41.51 6.59 43.49
CA ALA A 95 40.82 6.86 44.74
C ALA A 95 39.41 7.38 44.44
N THR A 96 38.40 6.55 44.66
CA THR A 96 37.02 6.97 44.51
C THR A 96 36.72 7.84 45.73
N GLY A 97 36.61 9.15 45.49
CA GLY A 97 36.17 10.13 46.49
C GLY A 97 34.82 9.72 47.08
N GLN A 98 34.70 9.92 48.39
CA GLN A 98 33.43 9.95 49.10
C GLN A 98 32.55 11.09 48.58
#